data_AF-A0A3Q0QT27-F1
#
_entry.id   AF-A0A3Q0QT27-F1
#
_cell.length_a   1.000
_cell.length_b   1.000
_cell.length_c   1.000
_cell.angle_alpha   90.00
_cell.angle_beta   90.00
_cell.angle_gamma   90.00
#
_symmetry.space_group_name_H-M   'P 1'
#
loop_
_entity.id
_entity.type
_entity.pdbx_description
1 polymer ?
#
loop_
_entity_poly.entity_id
_entity_poly.type
_entity_poly.pdbx_seq_one_letter_code
_entity_poly.pdbx_strand_id
1 'polypeptide(L)'
;MKSSLLLLLLEVSSVCLQESSRPNFVLMMVDDLGIGDLGCYGNNSLRTPNIDQLAQEGVKLTHHIAAASLCTPSRAAFLTGRYPVRSGIAGYNILGVFIFNAASGGLPSQEITFAKAAKQQGYETALIGKWHLGLNCKSSDDHCHHPSVHGFNYFFGIPLTNLRDCQPGHGTVFHFHKYLPYRTAGIVLLTALVLHYSGVITIRRGLVLSLLFLLLVVTGLLVAFTMIIPYFNCVLLRDHDIVEQPFKSENLTQRMIHEAVDFIERYMSAFLFHINQKELLPIALVSTHRLLLC
;
A
#
# COMPACT_ATOMS: atom_id res chain seq x y z
N MET A 1 -37.44 -54.06 -32.88
CA MET A 1 -37.69 -52.96 -31.91
C MET A 1 -36.75 -52.92 -30.69
N LYS A 2 -35.71 -53.77 -30.59
CA LYS A 2 -34.74 -53.72 -29.47
C LYS A 2 -33.42 -52.98 -29.78
N SER A 3 -33.17 -52.65 -31.05
CA SER A 3 -31.90 -52.03 -31.49
C SER A 3 -31.91 -50.49 -31.44
N SER A 4 -33.07 -49.84 -31.42
CA SER A 4 -33.16 -48.36 -31.37
C SER A 4 -33.04 -47.79 -29.95
N LEU A 5 -33.21 -48.60 -28.91
CA LEU A 5 -33.11 -48.13 -27.52
C LEU A 5 -31.65 -48.04 -27.03
N LEU A 6 -30.73 -48.76 -27.67
CA LEU A 6 -29.31 -48.79 -27.29
C LEU A 6 -28.54 -47.56 -27.82
N LEU A 7 -28.96 -47.00 -28.96
CA LEU A 7 -28.37 -45.79 -29.54
C LEU A 7 -28.76 -44.53 -28.75
N LEU A 8 -29.95 -44.49 -28.16
CA LEU A 8 -30.38 -43.36 -27.32
C LEU A 8 -29.64 -43.30 -25.97
N LEU A 9 -29.09 -44.42 -25.49
CA LEU A 9 -28.32 -44.47 -24.22
C LEU A 9 -26.84 -44.11 -24.41
N LEU A 10 -26.32 -44.16 -25.63
CA LEU A 10 -24.93 -43.79 -25.95
C LEU A 10 -24.75 -42.29 -26.22
N GLU A 11 -25.81 -41.56 -26.61
CA GLU A 11 -25.73 -40.11 -26.82
C GLU A 11 -25.72 -39.28 -25.52
N VAL A 12 -26.08 -39.88 -24.38
CA VAL A 12 -26.13 -39.17 -23.09
C VAL A 12 -24.75 -39.11 -22.38
N SER A 13 -23.74 -39.81 -22.90
CA SER A 13 -22.42 -39.90 -22.25
C SER A 13 -21.39 -38.84 -22.70
N SER A 14 -21.77 -37.93 -23.61
CA SER A 14 -20.86 -36.91 -24.16
C SER A 14 -21.26 -35.47 -23.83
N VAL A 15 -21.87 -35.24 -22.66
CA VAL A 15 -21.67 -33.94 -22.00
C VAL A 15 -20.24 -33.99 -21.47
N CYS A 16 -19.30 -33.70 -22.37
CA CYS A 16 -17.95 -33.32 -22.00
C CYS A 16 -18.13 -32.23 -20.94
N LEU A 17 -17.69 -32.50 -19.70
CA LEU A 17 -17.54 -31.49 -18.67
C LEU A 17 -16.83 -30.34 -19.37
N GLN A 18 -17.56 -29.27 -19.68
CA GLN A 18 -16.95 -28.05 -20.15
C GLN A 18 -16.05 -27.65 -19.01
N GLU A 19 -14.75 -27.92 -19.18
CA GLU A 19 -13.72 -27.61 -18.23
C GLU A 19 -13.91 -26.12 -17.97
N SER A 20 -14.49 -25.81 -16.81
CA SER A 20 -14.74 -24.44 -16.41
C SER A 20 -13.36 -23.83 -16.35
N SER A 21 -12.99 -23.12 -17.41
CA SER A 21 -11.73 -22.41 -17.49
C SER A 21 -11.77 -21.43 -16.35
N ARG A 22 -11.01 -21.76 -15.30
CA ARG A 22 -10.98 -20.98 -14.07
C ARG A 22 -10.53 -19.57 -14.46
N PRO A 23 -11.32 -18.52 -14.17
CA PRO A 23 -11.01 -17.19 -14.63
C PRO A 23 -9.74 -16.68 -13.95
N ASN A 24 -9.01 -15.80 -14.63
CA ASN A 24 -7.97 -14.99 -14.03
C ASN A 24 -8.59 -13.79 -13.32
N PHE A 25 -8.02 -13.41 -12.17
CA PHE A 25 -8.45 -12.23 -11.43
C PHE A 25 -7.34 -11.18 -11.43
N VAL A 26 -7.67 -9.98 -11.93
CA VAL A 26 -6.82 -8.79 -11.89
C VAL A 26 -7.51 -7.78 -10.99
N LEU A 27 -6.91 -7.48 -9.85
CA LEU A 27 -7.44 -6.55 -8.85
C LEU A 27 -6.57 -5.29 -8.86
N MET A 28 -7.12 -4.20 -9.38
CA MET A 28 -6.48 -2.89 -9.38
C MET A 28 -7.02 -2.06 -8.23
N MET A 29 -6.15 -1.70 -7.27
CA MET A 29 -6.48 -0.78 -6.19
C MET A 29 -5.69 0.51 -6.40
N VAL A 30 -6.38 1.65 -6.49
CA VAL A 30 -5.74 2.96 -6.57
C VAL A 30 -5.64 3.56 -5.16
N ASP A 31 -4.52 4.18 -4.84
CA ASP A 31 -4.33 4.86 -3.56
C ASP A 31 -4.86 6.30 -3.65
N ASP A 32 -5.68 6.70 -2.66
CA ASP A 32 -6.20 8.07 -2.48
C ASP A 32 -6.94 8.70 -3.69
N LEU A 33 -7.48 7.88 -4.60
CA LEU A 33 -8.32 8.35 -5.71
C LEU A 33 -9.74 8.68 -5.24
N GLY A 34 -10.18 9.92 -5.46
CA GLY A 34 -11.54 10.36 -5.17
C GLY A 34 -12.54 9.81 -6.19
N ILE A 35 -13.75 9.51 -5.73
CA ILE A 35 -14.84 9.03 -6.61
C ILE A 35 -15.16 10.02 -7.74
N GLY A 36 -14.95 11.32 -7.52
CA GLY A 36 -15.16 12.38 -8.50
C GLY A 36 -13.99 12.66 -9.44
N ASP A 37 -12.89 11.89 -9.38
CA ASP A 37 -11.71 12.12 -10.22
C ASP A 37 -11.82 11.47 -11.61
N LEU A 38 -12.65 10.44 -11.73
CA LEU A 38 -12.79 9.67 -12.97
C LEU A 38 -13.86 10.28 -13.90
N GLY A 39 -13.60 10.23 -15.21
CA GLY A 39 -14.52 10.72 -16.24
C GLY A 39 -15.88 10.01 -16.20
N CYS A 40 -15.87 8.69 -16.04
CA CYS A 40 -17.07 7.87 -15.89
C CYS A 40 -17.89 8.16 -14.62
N TYR A 41 -17.38 8.96 -13.69
CA TYR A 41 -18.09 9.47 -12.50
C TYR A 41 -18.38 10.98 -12.56
N GLY A 42 -18.12 11.64 -13.70
CA GLY A 42 -18.52 13.02 -13.97
C GLY A 42 -17.37 14.03 -14.06
N ASN A 43 -16.12 13.60 -13.95
CA ASN A 43 -14.97 14.50 -14.11
C ASN A 43 -14.75 14.86 -15.59
N ASN A 44 -14.66 16.15 -15.92
CA ASN A 44 -14.39 16.59 -17.30
C ASN A 44 -12.99 17.22 -17.47
N SER A 45 -12.16 17.23 -16.43
CA SER A 45 -10.84 17.86 -16.42
C SER A 45 -9.70 16.84 -16.49
N LEU A 46 -9.85 15.69 -15.85
CA LEU A 46 -8.87 14.61 -15.85
C LEU A 46 -9.08 13.67 -17.03
N ARG A 47 -7.97 13.12 -17.57
CA ARG A 47 -8.01 12.18 -18.69
C ARG A 47 -7.87 10.75 -18.17
N THR A 48 -8.98 10.02 -18.15
CA THR A 48 -9.08 8.62 -17.65
C THR A 48 -9.61 7.63 -18.70
N PRO A 49 -9.23 7.74 -19.99
CA PRO A 49 -9.93 7.04 -21.08
C PRO A 49 -9.99 5.51 -20.91
N ASN A 50 -8.93 4.89 -20.38
CA ASN A 50 -8.87 3.44 -20.18
C ASN A 50 -9.82 2.97 -19.06
N ILE A 51 -9.93 3.75 -17.98
CA ILE A 51 -10.85 3.45 -16.87
C ILE A 51 -12.29 3.71 -17.30
N ASP A 52 -12.51 4.75 -18.09
CA ASP A 52 -13.82 5.09 -18.63
C ASP A 52 -14.31 4.03 -19.62
N GLN A 53 -13.40 3.48 -20.44
CA GLN A 53 -13.68 2.33 -21.30
C GLN A 53 -14.02 1.08 -20.48
N LEU A 54 -13.23 0.76 -19.45
CA LEU A 54 -13.51 -0.38 -18.55
C LEU A 54 -14.91 -0.26 -17.89
N ALA A 55 -15.32 0.95 -17.51
CA ALA A 55 -16.64 1.20 -16.96
C ALA A 55 -17.78 1.10 -17.99
N GLN A 56 -17.49 1.34 -19.28
CA GLN A 56 -18.46 1.17 -20.38
C GLN A 56 -18.64 -0.28 -20.78
N GLU A 57 -17.55 -1.06 -20.77
CA GLU A 57 -17.53 -2.48 -21.16
C GLU A 57 -17.92 -3.42 -20.01
N GLY A 58 -17.93 -2.91 -18.77
CA GLY A 58 -18.18 -3.68 -17.57
C GLY A 58 -19.27 -3.11 -16.66
N VAL A 59 -19.13 -3.37 -15.36
CA VAL A 59 -20.05 -2.88 -14.33
C VAL A 59 -19.42 -1.71 -13.60
N LYS A 60 -20.17 -0.60 -13.52
CA LYS A 60 -19.81 0.58 -12.73
C LYS A 60 -20.58 0.62 -11.42
N LEU A 61 -19.88 0.58 -10.29
CA LEU A 61 -20.47 0.60 -8.96
C LEU A 61 -20.69 2.03 -8.48
N THR A 62 -21.94 2.47 -8.35
CA THR A 62 -22.26 3.81 -7.82
C THR A 62 -22.17 3.90 -6.29
N HIS A 63 -22.13 2.74 -5.62
CA HIS A 63 -22.09 2.62 -4.15
C HIS A 63 -21.06 1.56 -3.72
N HIS A 64 -19.77 1.80 -4.02
CA HIS A 64 -18.67 0.98 -3.53
C HIS A 64 -18.06 1.61 -2.27
N ILE A 65 -18.23 0.95 -1.12
CA ILE A 65 -17.86 1.52 0.19
C ILE A 65 -16.62 0.80 0.72
N ALA A 66 -15.52 1.52 0.87
CA ALA A 66 -14.34 1.00 1.56
C ALA A 66 -14.62 0.81 3.06
N ALA A 67 -14.12 -0.27 3.65
CA ALA A 67 -14.36 -0.60 5.07
C ALA A 67 -13.69 0.39 6.05
N ALA A 68 -12.78 1.22 5.57
CA ALA A 68 -12.15 2.32 6.31
C ALA A 68 -11.67 3.42 5.36
N SER A 69 -11.54 4.64 5.88
CA SER A 69 -11.06 5.82 5.14
C SER A 69 -9.53 5.97 5.12
N LEU A 70 -8.79 5.01 5.68
CA LEU A 70 -7.33 5.03 5.77
C LEU A 70 -6.71 3.80 5.09
N CYS A 71 -5.51 3.97 4.53
CA CYS A 71 -4.84 2.95 3.71
C CYS A 71 -4.72 1.59 4.40
N THR A 72 -4.02 1.53 5.54
CA THR A 72 -3.75 0.28 6.30
C THR A 72 -5.03 -0.49 6.65
N PRO A 73 -6.05 0.09 7.34
CA PRO A 73 -7.27 -0.64 7.65
C PRO A 73 -8.09 -1.02 6.40
N SER A 74 -8.17 -0.14 5.39
CA SER A 74 -8.91 -0.43 4.15
C SER A 74 -8.30 -1.64 3.42
N ARG A 75 -6.97 -1.69 3.30
CA ARG A 75 -6.23 -2.81 2.70
C ARG A 75 -6.39 -4.11 3.49
N ALA A 76 -6.35 -4.04 4.82
CA ALA A 76 -6.56 -5.21 5.66
C ALA A 76 -7.95 -5.81 5.43
N ALA A 77 -8.99 -4.97 5.38
CA ALA A 77 -10.34 -5.43 5.10
C ALA A 77 -10.51 -5.95 3.68
N PHE A 78 -9.90 -5.30 2.69
CA PHE A 78 -9.93 -5.75 1.31
C PHE A 78 -9.35 -7.16 1.15
N LEU A 79 -8.19 -7.44 1.76
CA LEU A 79 -7.56 -8.75 1.65
C LEU A 79 -8.31 -9.85 2.40
N THR A 80 -8.90 -9.54 3.56
CA THR A 80 -9.49 -10.53 4.46
C THR A 80 -11.01 -10.67 4.34
N GLY A 81 -11.69 -9.72 3.69
CA GLY A 81 -13.16 -9.62 3.68
C GLY A 81 -13.75 -9.34 5.06
N ARG A 82 -12.96 -8.89 6.04
CA ARG A 82 -13.35 -8.69 7.44
C ARG A 82 -13.18 -7.24 7.84
N TYR A 83 -14.06 -6.75 8.72
CA TYR A 83 -13.87 -5.42 9.29
C TYR A 83 -12.50 -5.29 9.98
N PRO A 84 -11.78 -4.16 9.82
CA PRO A 84 -10.40 -4.04 10.29
C PRO A 84 -10.22 -4.25 11.80
N VAL A 85 -11.26 -3.91 12.59
CA VAL A 85 -11.28 -4.14 14.04
C VAL A 85 -11.17 -5.62 14.43
N ARG A 86 -11.54 -6.56 13.54
CA ARG A 86 -11.49 -8.00 13.82
C ARG A 86 -10.08 -8.57 13.76
N SER A 87 -9.20 -7.96 12.97
CA SER A 87 -7.78 -8.32 12.84
C SER A 87 -6.88 -7.42 13.68
N GLY A 88 -7.45 -6.47 14.44
CA GLY A 88 -6.69 -5.48 15.21
C GLY A 88 -5.99 -4.42 14.33
N ILE A 89 -6.26 -4.38 13.03
CA ILE A 89 -5.73 -3.38 12.09
C ILE A 89 -6.64 -2.16 12.09
N ALA A 90 -6.84 -1.57 13.26
CA ALA A 90 -7.61 -0.35 13.44
C ALA A 90 -6.90 0.50 14.50
N GLY A 91 -6.14 1.51 14.07
CA GLY A 91 -5.48 2.41 15.01
C GLY A 91 -6.52 3.18 15.82
N TYR A 92 -6.48 3.03 17.15
CA TYR A 92 -7.36 3.74 18.09
C TYR A 92 -6.84 5.14 18.47
N ASN A 93 -5.59 5.46 18.11
CA ASN A 93 -4.89 6.68 18.49
C ASN A 93 -4.64 7.58 17.25
N ILE A 94 -3.84 8.64 17.43
CA ILE A 94 -3.48 9.63 16.39
C ILE A 94 -2.92 8.97 15.10
N LEU A 95 -2.29 7.80 15.23
CA LEU A 95 -1.74 7.04 14.10
C LEU A 95 -2.68 5.90 13.70
N GLY A 96 -3.45 6.12 12.63
CA GLY A 96 -4.35 5.12 12.05
C GLY A 96 -3.74 4.21 10.97
N VAL A 97 -2.47 4.45 10.61
CA VAL A 97 -1.73 3.71 9.58
C VAL A 97 -0.28 3.48 10.01
N PHE A 98 0.38 2.48 9.43
CA PHE A 98 1.81 2.28 9.64
C PHE A 98 2.61 3.38 8.95
N ILE A 99 3.57 3.98 9.66
CA ILE A 99 4.44 5.04 9.12
C ILE A 99 5.94 4.70 9.22
N PHE A 100 6.26 3.49 9.69
CA PHE A 100 7.62 2.98 9.78
C PHE A 100 7.67 1.53 9.30
N ASN A 101 8.65 1.18 8.47
CA ASN A 101 8.89 -0.22 8.08
C ASN A 101 9.34 -1.09 9.26
N ALA A 102 10.08 -0.49 10.20
CA ALA A 102 10.58 -1.16 11.40
C ALA A 102 9.52 -1.35 12.49
N ALA A 103 8.26 -0.95 12.25
CA ALA A 103 7.19 -1.22 13.18
C ALA A 103 6.89 -2.73 13.22
N SER A 104 6.73 -3.29 14.41
CA SER A 104 6.44 -4.72 14.62
C SER A 104 4.98 -5.10 14.37
N GLY A 105 4.13 -4.12 14.04
CA GLY A 105 2.72 -4.34 13.78
C GLY A 105 2.47 -4.62 12.30
N GLY A 106 1.51 -5.51 12.03
CA GLY A 106 1.10 -5.86 10.68
C GLY A 106 -0.08 -6.81 10.68
N LEU A 107 -0.55 -7.20 9.49
CA LEU A 107 -1.67 -8.11 9.34
C LEU A 107 -1.34 -9.44 10.06
N PRO A 108 -2.15 -9.90 11.04
CA PRO A 108 -1.83 -11.12 11.77
C PRO A 108 -1.71 -12.32 10.83
N SER A 109 -0.71 -13.18 11.05
CA SER A 109 -0.46 -14.37 10.23
C SER A 109 -1.61 -15.39 10.21
N GLN A 110 -2.50 -15.30 11.20
CA GLN A 110 -3.71 -16.11 11.33
C GLN A 110 -4.84 -15.66 10.40
N GLU A 111 -4.82 -14.40 9.93
CA GLU A 111 -5.83 -13.90 8.99
C GLU A 111 -5.64 -14.55 7.62
N ILE A 112 -6.74 -15.00 7.03
CA ILE A 112 -6.77 -15.63 5.72
C ILE A 112 -7.11 -14.55 4.70
N THR A 113 -6.19 -14.29 3.78
CA THR A 113 -6.42 -13.38 2.65
C THR A 113 -7.07 -14.12 1.48
N PHE A 114 -7.73 -13.39 0.57
CA PHE A 114 -8.18 -13.98 -0.69
C PHE A 114 -7.02 -14.57 -1.50
N ALA A 115 -5.80 -14.02 -1.38
CA ALA A 115 -4.62 -14.55 -2.07
C ALA A 115 -4.23 -15.92 -1.51
N LYS A 116 -4.24 -16.09 -0.19
CA LYS A 116 -3.99 -17.38 0.47
C LYS A 116 -5.06 -18.42 0.10
N ALA A 117 -6.33 -18.01 0.04
CA ALA A 117 -7.42 -18.87 -0.41
C ALA A 117 -7.28 -19.26 -1.90
N ALA A 118 -6.93 -18.31 -2.78
CA ALA A 118 -6.71 -18.57 -4.19
C ALA A 118 -5.50 -19.49 -4.43
N LYS A 119 -4.40 -19.27 -3.71
CA LYS A 119 -3.21 -20.13 -3.75
C LYS A 119 -3.54 -21.58 -3.37
N GLN A 120 -4.38 -21.79 -2.36
CA GLN A 120 -4.86 -23.13 -2.00
C GLN A 120 -5.67 -23.82 -3.12
N GLN A 121 -6.28 -23.03 -4.01
CA GLN A 121 -6.97 -23.54 -5.20
C GLN A 121 -6.03 -23.74 -6.41
N GLY A 122 -4.73 -23.49 -6.27
CA GLY A 122 -3.73 -23.65 -7.33
C GLY A 122 -3.59 -22.42 -8.23
N TYR A 123 -3.96 -21.24 -7.76
CA TYR A 123 -3.63 -19.99 -8.44
C TYR A 123 -2.19 -19.55 -8.13
N GLU A 124 -1.49 -19.09 -9.16
CA GLU A 124 -0.33 -18.23 -9.02
C GLU A 124 -0.76 -16.82 -8.63
N THR A 125 -0.05 -16.24 -7.67
CA THR A 125 -0.48 -15.00 -7.02
C THR A 125 0.68 -14.03 -6.97
N ALA A 126 0.44 -12.79 -7.34
CA ALA A 126 1.41 -11.71 -7.25
C ALA A 126 0.80 -10.47 -6.63
N LEU A 127 1.61 -9.75 -5.86
CA LEU A 127 1.32 -8.39 -5.45
C LEU A 127 2.37 -7.47 -6.06
N ILE A 128 1.95 -6.57 -6.93
CA ILE A 128 2.80 -5.52 -7.47
C ILE A 128 2.35 -4.19 -6.90
N GLY A 129 3.22 -3.47 -6.21
CA GLY A 129 2.92 -2.14 -5.66
C GLY A 129 2.92 -2.07 -4.14
N LYS A 130 1.90 -1.42 -3.57
CA LYS A 130 1.87 -1.05 -2.14
C LYS A 130 1.24 -2.14 -1.27
N TRP A 131 1.97 -2.56 -0.22
CA TRP A 131 1.48 -3.50 0.79
C TRP A 131 0.79 -2.79 1.96
N HIS A 132 1.55 -2.02 2.75
CA HIS A 132 1.10 -1.19 3.87
C HIS A 132 0.43 -1.93 5.04
N LEU A 133 0.83 -3.18 5.27
CA LEU A 133 0.29 -4.06 6.30
C LEU A 133 1.38 -4.72 7.18
N GLY A 134 2.47 -3.99 7.40
CA GLY A 134 3.62 -4.44 8.19
C GLY A 134 4.63 -5.25 7.37
N LEU A 135 5.80 -5.49 7.96
CA LEU A 135 6.88 -6.25 7.32
C LEU A 135 7.42 -7.34 8.26
N ASN A 136 7.92 -6.92 9.43
CA ASN A 136 8.62 -7.75 10.40
C ASN A 136 7.91 -7.75 11.77
N CYS A 137 8.22 -8.73 12.63
CA CYS A 137 7.66 -8.85 13.98
C CYS A 137 8.71 -8.59 15.07
N LYS A 138 9.62 -9.54 15.24
CA LYS A 138 10.60 -9.62 16.35
C LYS A 138 12.01 -9.31 15.88
N SER A 139 12.38 -9.74 14.67
CA SER A 139 13.70 -9.49 14.08
C SER A 139 13.56 -8.83 12.72
N SER A 140 14.62 -8.19 12.24
CA SER A 140 14.62 -7.45 10.97
C SER A 140 14.48 -8.33 9.72
N ASP A 141 14.58 -9.65 9.87
CA ASP A 141 14.64 -10.65 8.82
C ASP A 141 13.52 -11.71 8.90
N ASP A 142 12.62 -11.64 9.89
CA ASP A 142 11.58 -12.65 10.07
C ASP A 142 10.43 -12.55 9.06
N HIS A 143 10.22 -11.38 8.45
CA HIS A 143 9.23 -11.13 7.41
C HIS A 143 7.82 -11.67 7.75
N CYS A 144 7.45 -11.65 9.03
CA CYS A 144 6.23 -12.29 9.53
C CYS A 144 4.91 -11.68 9.02
N HIS A 145 4.96 -10.47 8.45
CA HIS A 145 3.85 -9.72 7.88
C HIS A 145 4.03 -9.47 6.39
N HIS A 146 5.07 -10.05 5.77
CA HIS A 146 5.38 -9.88 4.37
C HIS A 146 4.28 -10.48 3.46
N PRO A 147 4.02 -9.94 2.26
CA PRO A 147 3.03 -10.48 1.33
C PRO A 147 3.14 -12.00 1.10
N SER A 148 4.36 -12.56 1.11
CA SER A 148 4.60 -13.99 0.88
C SER A 148 3.94 -14.91 1.92
N VAL A 149 3.91 -14.52 3.19
CA VAL A 149 3.22 -15.30 4.25
C VAL A 149 1.70 -15.12 4.22
N HIS A 150 1.23 -14.11 3.49
CA HIS A 150 -0.18 -13.82 3.22
C HIS A 150 -0.65 -14.31 1.84
N GLY A 151 0.06 -15.26 1.26
CA GLY A 151 -0.43 -16.04 0.12
C GLY A 151 -0.10 -15.48 -1.25
N PHE A 152 0.79 -14.49 -1.36
CA PHE A 152 1.34 -14.05 -2.64
C PHE A 152 2.63 -14.82 -2.96
N ASN A 153 2.73 -15.44 -4.13
CA ASN A 153 3.93 -16.16 -4.58
C ASN A 153 5.04 -15.19 -5.02
N TYR A 154 4.65 -14.04 -5.56
CA TYR A 154 5.56 -13.00 -6.02
C TYR A 154 5.21 -11.64 -5.42
N PHE A 155 6.22 -10.88 -5.03
CA PHE A 155 6.04 -9.49 -4.60
C PHE A 155 7.04 -8.57 -5.29
N PHE A 156 6.55 -7.48 -5.88
CA PHE A 156 7.41 -6.37 -6.31
C PHE A 156 6.78 -5.05 -5.89
N GLY A 157 7.41 -4.34 -4.96
CA GLY A 157 6.88 -3.05 -4.55
C GLY A 157 7.32 -2.59 -3.17
N ILE A 158 6.51 -1.74 -2.56
CA ILE A 158 6.88 -1.05 -1.33
C ILE A 158 6.11 -1.65 -0.14
N PRO A 159 6.82 -2.03 0.95
CA PRO A 159 6.17 -2.60 2.15
C PRO A 159 5.35 -1.57 2.93
N LEU A 160 5.74 -0.29 2.89
CA LEU A 160 5.03 0.82 3.54
C LEU A 160 4.09 1.53 2.54
N THR A 161 4.19 2.85 2.45
CA THR A 161 3.43 3.72 1.57
C THR A 161 4.38 4.76 0.99
N ASN A 162 4.01 5.34 -0.16
CA ASN A 162 4.76 6.46 -0.73
C ASN A 162 4.51 7.72 0.12
N LEU A 163 5.42 8.01 1.05
CA LEU A 163 5.36 9.20 1.89
C LEU A 163 5.97 10.40 1.16
N ARG A 164 5.60 11.62 1.57
CA ARG A 164 6.22 12.87 1.07
C ARG A 164 7.73 12.86 1.27
N ASP A 165 8.19 12.26 2.37
CA ASP A 165 9.60 12.10 2.72
C ASP A 165 10.37 11.28 1.67
N CYS A 166 9.70 10.41 0.90
CA CYS A 166 10.33 9.61 -0.16
C CYS A 166 10.54 10.40 -1.46
N GLN A 167 10.04 11.63 -1.55
CA GLN A 167 10.15 12.46 -2.75
C GLN A 167 10.94 13.74 -2.44
N PRO A 168 12.10 13.96 -3.09
CA PRO A 168 12.88 15.18 -2.90
C PRO A 168 12.04 16.43 -3.15
N GLY A 169 12.09 17.40 -2.23
CA GLY A 169 11.36 18.67 -2.35
C GLY A 169 9.89 18.65 -1.92
N HIS A 170 9.32 17.49 -1.59
CA HIS A 170 7.92 17.38 -1.13
C HIS A 170 7.75 17.56 0.39
N GLY A 171 8.84 17.68 1.15
CA GLY A 171 8.82 17.89 2.60
C GLY A 171 8.53 16.63 3.41
N THR A 172 8.22 16.79 4.70
CA THR A 172 8.03 15.68 5.64
C THR A 172 6.57 15.52 6.07
N VAL A 173 6.10 14.27 6.21
CA VAL A 173 4.78 13.97 6.81
C VAL A 173 4.77 14.20 8.33
N PHE A 174 5.95 14.22 8.94
CA PHE A 174 6.10 14.48 10.36
C PHE A 174 6.00 15.99 10.58
N HIS A 175 4.78 16.49 10.76
CA HIS A 175 4.46 17.91 10.94
C HIS A 175 4.96 18.49 12.29
N PHE A 176 6.25 18.33 12.61
CA PHE A 176 6.86 18.76 13.87
C PHE A 176 6.55 20.23 14.18
N HIS A 177 6.66 21.11 13.18
CA HIS A 177 6.38 22.54 13.37
C HIS A 177 4.94 22.85 13.82
N LYS A 178 3.95 21.99 13.51
CA LYS A 178 2.56 22.23 13.95
C LYS A 178 2.40 22.11 15.47
N TYR A 179 3.22 21.28 16.10
CA TYR A 179 3.14 21.00 17.53
C TYR A 179 4.10 21.83 18.37
N LEU A 180 5.01 22.57 17.74
CA LEU A 180 5.90 23.48 18.45
C LEU A 180 5.14 24.77 18.84
N PRO A 181 5.15 25.17 20.12
CA PRO A 181 4.31 26.27 20.59
C PRO A 181 4.99 27.63 20.39
N TYR A 182 5.43 27.93 19.15
CA TYR A 182 6.27 29.09 18.80
C TYR A 182 5.74 30.42 19.32
N ARG A 183 4.41 30.63 19.27
CA ARG A 183 3.78 31.85 19.74
C ARG A 183 3.96 32.03 21.25
N THR A 184 3.71 30.99 22.04
CA THR A 184 3.91 31.06 23.49
C THR A 184 5.38 31.18 23.86
N ALA A 185 6.27 30.44 23.17
CA ALA A 185 7.71 30.54 23.37
C ALA A 185 8.23 31.94 23.05
N GLY A 186 7.74 32.57 21.97
CA GLY A 186 8.07 33.94 21.58
C GLY A 186 7.60 34.98 22.60
N ILE A 187 6.38 34.84 23.13
CA ILE A 187 5.87 35.72 24.19
C ILE A 187 6.72 35.58 25.46
N VAL A 188 7.00 34.34 25.90
CA VAL A 188 7.84 34.08 27.08
C VAL A 188 9.23 34.68 26.91
N LEU A 189 9.85 34.48 25.74
CA LEU A 189 11.16 35.04 25.43
C LEU A 189 11.16 36.58 25.47
N LEU A 190 10.16 37.20 24.83
CA LEU A 190 10.02 38.66 24.80
C LEU A 190 9.79 39.24 26.20
N THR A 191 8.87 38.66 26.99
CA THR A 191 8.60 39.09 28.36
C THR A 191 9.83 38.93 29.25
N ALA A 192 10.55 37.80 29.14
CA ALA A 192 11.79 37.58 29.89
C ALA A 192 12.87 38.61 29.52
N LEU A 193 13.02 38.95 28.24
CA LEU A 193 13.95 40.00 27.81
C LEU A 193 13.57 41.38 28.37
N VAL A 194 12.30 41.76 28.29
CA VAL A 194 11.83 43.05 28.83
C VAL A 194 12.07 43.14 30.34
N LEU A 195 11.70 42.11 31.09
CA LEU A 195 11.92 42.05 32.55
C LEU A 195 13.41 42.05 32.92
N HIS A 196 14.26 41.49 32.06
CA HIS A 196 15.71 41.50 32.26
C HIS A 196 16.30 42.89 32.05
N TYR A 197 15.91 43.58 30.97
CA TYR A 197 16.36 44.94 30.67
C TYR A 197 15.81 45.99 31.64
N SER A 198 14.60 45.79 32.18
CA SER A 198 14.04 46.67 33.22
C SER A 198 14.65 46.44 34.62
N GLY A 199 15.56 45.47 34.76
CA GLY A 199 16.24 45.16 36.03
C GLY A 199 15.40 44.36 37.03
N VAL A 200 14.20 43.92 36.66
CA VAL A 200 13.29 43.16 37.54
C VAL A 200 13.79 41.73 37.75
N ILE A 201 14.39 41.12 36.72
CA ILE A 201 15.01 39.78 36.81
C ILE A 201 16.44 39.79 36.27
N THR A 202 17.33 39.00 36.87
CA THR A 202 18.69 38.79 36.35
C THR A 202 18.78 37.42 35.68
N ILE A 203 18.89 37.39 34.36
CA ILE A 203 19.07 36.14 33.61
C ILE A 203 20.57 35.78 33.62
N ARG A 204 20.89 34.60 34.17
CA ARG A 204 22.27 34.09 34.17
C ARG A 204 22.68 33.72 32.75
N ARG A 205 23.83 34.21 32.29
CA ARG A 205 24.39 33.89 30.96
C ARG A 205 24.51 32.38 30.72
N GLY A 206 24.91 31.61 31.73
CA GLY A 206 25.00 30.14 31.64
C GLY A 206 23.66 29.47 31.32
N LEU A 207 22.54 29.97 31.85
CA LEU A 207 21.21 29.44 31.56
C LEU A 207 20.83 29.69 30.09
N VAL A 208 21.11 30.90 29.57
CA VAL A 208 20.86 31.24 28.16
C VAL A 208 21.67 30.36 27.23
N LEU A 209 22.96 30.19 27.51
CA LEU A 209 23.85 29.32 26.71
C LEU A 209 23.37 27.86 26.75
N SER A 210 22.93 27.37 27.90
CA SER A 210 22.39 26.01 28.03
C SER A 210 21.09 25.82 27.24
N LEU A 211 20.18 26.81 27.25
CA LEU A 211 18.92 26.74 26.49
C LEU A 211 19.15 26.83 24.98
N LEU A 212 20.09 27.69 24.53
CA LEU A 212 20.48 27.77 23.12
C LEU A 212 21.13 26.48 22.65
N PHE A 213 22.00 25.88 23.47
CA PHE A 213 22.60 24.58 23.17
C PHE A 213 21.53 23.49 23.06
N LEU A 214 20.58 23.43 24.00
CA LEU A 214 19.47 22.48 23.94
C LEU A 214 18.62 22.66 22.67
N LEU A 215 18.29 23.90 22.32
CA LEU A 215 17.54 24.21 21.09
C LEU A 215 18.29 23.73 19.84
N LEU A 216 19.61 23.97 19.78
CA LEU A 216 20.45 23.52 18.68
C LEU A 216 20.48 21.99 18.59
N VAL A 217 20.65 21.29 19.71
CA VAL A 217 20.63 19.82 19.76
C VAL A 217 19.28 19.28 19.29
N VAL A 218 18.17 19.79 19.83
CA VAL A 218 16.82 19.34 19.44
C VAL A 218 16.55 19.59 17.96
N THR A 219 16.90 20.77 17.45
CA THR A 219 16.73 21.10 16.02
C THR A 219 17.60 20.20 15.15
N GLY A 220 18.86 19.98 15.55
CA GLY A 220 19.79 19.09 14.85
C GLY A 220 19.26 17.65 14.80
N LEU A 221 18.70 17.14 15.89
CA LEU A 221 18.09 15.81 15.94
C LEU A 221 16.87 15.70 15.03
N LEU A 222 16.00 16.72 14.99
CA LEU A 222 14.83 16.73 14.11
C LEU A 222 15.24 16.77 12.63
N VAL A 223 16.22 17.61 12.27
CA VAL A 223 16.75 17.67 10.91
C VAL A 223 17.39 16.34 10.53
N ALA A 224 18.24 15.77 11.40
CA ALA A 224 18.85 14.47 11.19
C ALA A 224 17.79 13.38 10.98
N PHE A 225 16.75 13.34 11.82
CA PHE A 225 15.63 12.42 11.66
C PHE A 225 14.98 12.55 10.27
N THR A 226 14.64 13.77 9.83
CA THR A 226 14.01 13.97 8.51
C THR A 226 14.92 13.58 7.34
N MET A 227 16.24 13.73 7.47
CA MET A 227 17.20 13.32 6.46
C MET A 227 17.41 11.80 6.41
N ILE A 228 17.28 11.13 7.55
CA ILE A 228 17.57 9.71 7.72
C ILE A 228 16.35 8.84 7.40
N ILE A 229 15.14 9.29 7.73
CA ILE A 229 13.90 8.51 7.56
C ILE A 229 13.70 7.91 6.18
N PRO A 230 13.96 8.61 5.06
CA PRO A 230 13.77 8.04 3.73
C PRO A 230 14.58 6.77 3.50
N TYR A 231 15.79 6.68 4.07
CA TYR A 231 16.61 5.48 3.97
C TYR A 231 15.95 4.29 4.66
N PHE A 232 15.23 4.47 5.76
CA PHE A 232 14.58 3.37 6.47
C PHE A 232 13.18 3.02 5.94
N ASN A 233 12.45 4.02 5.43
CA ASN A 233 11.04 3.85 5.07
C ASN A 233 10.78 3.71 3.57
N CYS A 234 11.66 4.26 2.71
CA CYS A 234 11.46 4.29 1.28
C CYS A 234 12.19 3.12 0.62
N VAL A 235 11.80 1.89 0.97
CA VAL A 235 12.42 0.66 0.49
C VAL A 235 11.57 0.05 -0.64
N LEU A 236 12.22 -0.36 -1.72
CA LEU A 236 11.60 -1.16 -2.78
C LEU A 236 12.09 -2.60 -2.67
N LEU A 237 11.15 -3.53 -2.57
CA LEU A 237 11.40 -4.96 -2.43
C LEU A 237 11.06 -5.70 -3.72
N ARG A 238 11.83 -6.75 -4.00
CA ARG A 238 11.46 -7.86 -4.87
C ARG A 238 11.54 -9.11 -4.02
N ASP A 239 10.39 -9.71 -3.78
CA ASP A 239 10.20 -10.75 -2.78
C ASP A 239 10.81 -10.29 -1.45
N HIS A 240 11.81 -10.99 -0.93
CA HIS A 240 12.45 -10.67 0.35
C HIS A 240 13.67 -9.74 0.21
N ASP A 241 14.09 -9.43 -1.00
CA ASP A 241 15.33 -8.69 -1.26
C ASP A 241 15.07 -7.20 -1.50
N ILE A 242 15.95 -6.36 -0.94
CA ILE A 242 15.94 -4.92 -1.19
C ILE A 242 16.54 -4.65 -2.57
N VAL A 243 15.72 -4.16 -3.50
CA VAL A 243 16.14 -3.76 -4.83
C VAL A 243 16.68 -2.34 -4.84
N GLU A 244 16.06 -1.44 -4.08
CA GLU A 244 16.41 -0.03 -4.08
C GLU A 244 16.06 0.63 -2.74
N GLN A 245 16.99 1.46 -2.23
CA GLN A 245 16.87 2.14 -0.94
C GLN A 245 17.76 3.41 -0.90
N PRO A 246 17.18 4.61 -0.78
CA PRO A 246 15.77 4.92 -0.96
C PRO A 246 15.35 4.72 -2.43
N PHE A 247 14.12 4.29 -2.68
CA PHE A 247 13.61 4.17 -4.05
C PHE A 247 13.41 5.53 -4.72
N LYS A 248 13.61 5.61 -6.05
CA LYS A 248 13.27 6.77 -6.86
C LYS A 248 11.83 6.69 -7.38
N SER A 249 11.04 7.74 -7.16
CA SER A 249 9.62 7.75 -7.55
C SER A 249 9.36 8.00 -9.04
N GLU A 250 10.30 8.63 -9.77
CA GLU A 250 10.08 9.16 -11.13
C GLU A 250 9.62 8.09 -12.15
N ASN A 251 10.14 6.86 -12.04
CA ASN A 251 9.83 5.75 -12.94
C ASN A 251 9.19 4.54 -12.23
N LEU A 252 8.74 4.74 -10.99
CA LEU A 252 8.28 3.64 -10.16
C LEU A 252 7.00 3.01 -10.71
N THR A 253 6.06 3.84 -11.18
CA THR A 253 4.82 3.40 -11.83
C THR A 253 5.10 2.52 -13.06
N GLN A 254 6.01 2.94 -13.94
CA GLN A 254 6.37 2.21 -15.15
C GLN A 254 7.03 0.87 -14.83
N ARG A 255 7.88 0.83 -13.80
CA ARG A 255 8.48 -0.43 -13.31
C ARG A 255 7.43 -1.38 -12.75
N MET A 256 6.48 -0.87 -11.97
CA MET A 256 5.35 -1.67 -11.47
C MET A 256 4.49 -2.21 -12.62
N ILE A 257 4.19 -1.39 -13.63
CA ILE A 257 3.45 -1.84 -14.81
C ILE A 257 4.21 -2.94 -15.55
N HIS A 258 5.52 -2.78 -15.76
CA HIS A 258 6.35 -3.78 -16.43
C HIS A 258 6.32 -5.12 -15.66
N GLU A 259 6.50 -5.08 -14.35
CA GLU A 259 6.45 -6.29 -13.50
C GLU A 259 5.07 -6.96 -13.50
N ALA A 260 3.99 -6.16 -13.57
CA ALA A 260 2.63 -6.66 -13.71
C ALA A 260 2.41 -7.33 -15.08
N VAL A 261 2.81 -6.69 -16.17
CA VAL A 261 2.71 -7.25 -17.53
C VAL A 261 3.54 -8.52 -17.65
N ASP A 262 4.78 -8.52 -17.15
CA ASP A 262 5.65 -9.70 -17.19
C ASP A 262 5.06 -10.87 -16.39
N PHE A 263 4.37 -10.61 -15.28
CA PHE A 263 3.68 -11.65 -14.52
C PHE A 263 2.48 -12.20 -15.30
N ILE A 264 1.67 -11.30 -15.90
CA ILE A 264 0.54 -11.68 -16.75
C ILE A 264 1.01 -12.54 -17.92
N GLU A 265 2.04 -12.12 -18.66
CA GLU A 265 2.54 -12.86 -19.82
C GLU A 265 3.13 -14.23 -19.46
N ARG A 266 3.73 -14.37 -18.27
CA ARG A 266 4.28 -15.65 -17.79
C ARG A 266 3.22 -16.62 -17.29
N TYR A 267 2.16 -16.13 -16.65
CA TYR A 267 1.23 -16.98 -15.89
C TYR A 267 -0.20 -17.00 -16.45
N MET A 268 -0.66 -15.95 -17.13
CA MET A 268 -1.99 -15.89 -17.72
C MET A 268 -1.95 -16.41 -19.17
N SER A 269 -2.64 -17.51 -19.43
CA SER A 269 -2.92 -17.94 -20.80
C SER A 269 -3.82 -16.90 -21.50
N ALA A 270 -3.19 -16.09 -22.36
CA ALA A 270 -3.78 -15.15 -23.32
C ALA A 270 -4.78 -14.11 -22.78
N PHE A 271 -4.28 -12.95 -22.32
CA PHE A 271 -4.88 -11.62 -22.60
C PHE A 271 -3.89 -10.51 -22.21
N LEU A 272 -3.73 -9.50 -23.07
CA LEU A 272 -2.79 -8.39 -22.92
C LEU A 272 -3.60 -7.12 -22.58
N PHE A 273 -3.41 -6.53 -21.40
CA PHE A 273 -4.06 -5.27 -21.03
C PHE A 273 -3.03 -4.26 -20.51
N HIS A 274 -3.02 -3.09 -21.13
CA HIS A 274 -2.05 -2.01 -20.92
C HIS A 274 -2.56 -1.08 -19.81
N ILE A 275 -1.87 -1.04 -18.67
CA ILE A 275 -2.14 -0.07 -17.60
C ILE A 275 -1.25 1.14 -17.87
N ASN A 276 -1.87 2.31 -18.04
CA ASN A 276 -1.17 3.59 -18.11
C ASN A 276 -1.87 4.55 -17.15
N GLN A 277 -1.32 4.74 -15.94
CA GLN A 277 -1.65 5.94 -15.18
C GLN A 277 -0.65 6.25 -14.06
N LYS A 278 -0.33 7.54 -13.98
CA LYS A 278 0.48 8.20 -12.95
C LYS A 278 -0.28 8.21 -11.62
N GLU A 279 0.07 7.27 -10.76
CA GLU A 279 0.11 7.32 -9.28
C GLU A 279 0.13 5.87 -8.80
N LEU A 280 0.89 5.55 -7.75
CA LEU A 280 1.27 4.18 -7.41
C LEU A 280 0.05 3.26 -7.24
N LEU A 281 -0.19 2.39 -8.22
CA LEU A 281 -1.21 1.36 -8.17
C LEU A 281 -0.63 0.09 -7.53
N PRO A 282 -1.14 -0.34 -6.36
CA PRO A 282 -1.13 -1.74 -6.01
C PRO A 282 -2.03 -2.54 -6.94
N ILE A 283 -1.42 -3.37 -7.77
CA ILE A 283 -2.07 -4.37 -8.61
C ILE A 283 -1.85 -5.73 -7.93
N ALA A 284 -2.93 -6.32 -7.41
CA ALA A 284 -2.91 -7.71 -6.98
C ALA A 284 -3.38 -8.58 -8.15
N LEU A 285 -2.51 -9.48 -8.61
CA LEU A 285 -2.75 -10.38 -9.74
C LEU A 285 -2.90 -11.81 -9.23
N VAL A 286 -3.90 -12.52 -9.73
CA VAL A 286 -4.19 -13.91 -9.36
C VAL A 286 -4.52 -14.67 -10.66
N SER A 287 -3.67 -15.63 -11.03
CA SER A 287 -3.74 -16.36 -12.31
C SER A 287 -3.76 -17.88 -12.10
N THR A 288 -4.42 -18.64 -12.98
CA THR A 288 -4.43 -20.10 -12.94
C THR A 288 -3.30 -20.71 -13.76
N HIS A 289 -2.43 -21.51 -13.14
CA HIS A 289 -1.49 -22.39 -13.86
C HIS A 289 -1.89 -23.84 -13.63
N ARG A 290 -2.66 -24.41 -14.56
CA ARG A 290 -2.74 -25.87 -14.73
C ARG A 290 -2.38 -26.19 -16.18
N LEU A 291 -1.08 -26.40 -16.41
CA LEU A 291 -0.62 -27.29 -17.48
C LEU A 291 -0.96 -28.72 -17.05
N LEU A 292 -2.15 -29.19 -17.45
CA LEU A 292 -2.41 -30.62 -17.54
C LEU A 292 -1.61 -31.13 -18.76
N LEU A 293 -0.43 -31.69 -18.51
CA LEU A 293 0.06 -32.75 -19.39
C LEU A 293 -0.82 -33.97 -19.09
N CYS A 294 -1.46 -34.51 -20.14
CA CYS A 294 -2.25 -35.75 -20.10
C CYS A 294 -1.55 -36.88 -19.34
#